data_AF-A0A9E1X5K7-F1
#
_entry.id   AF-A0A9E1X5K7-F1
#
_cell.length_a   1.000
_cell.length_b   1.000
_cell.length_c   1.000
_cell.angle_alpha   90.00
_cell.angle_beta   90.00
_cell.angle_gamma   90.00
#
_symmetry.space_group_name_H-M   'P 1'
#
loop_
_entity.id
_entity.type
_entity.pdbx_description
1 polymer ?
#
loop_
_entity_poly.entity_id
_entity_poly.type
_entity_poly.pdbx_seq_one_letter_code
_entity_poly.pdbx_strand_id
1 'polypeptide(L)'
;MLLNSWKIAVIPGDGIGKETVPEGLRVLEATQEKYKFDLNFIEYDFASADYFVKHGQMLPDDWKEQLSQSDALFFGAVGWPDIVPDHVSLWGSLIQFRREFDQYVSLRPARAMAGVPLPLANRKPGDIDMMIVRENTEGE
;
A
#
# COMPACT_ATOMS: atom_id res chain seq x y z
N MET A 1 -5.24 -7.37 29.43
CA MET A 1 -5.70 -6.42 28.39
C MET A 1 -4.57 -6.32 27.37
N LEU A 2 -4.86 -6.51 26.09
CA LEU A 2 -3.89 -6.24 25.02
C LEU A 2 -3.59 -4.73 25.05
N LEU A 3 -2.30 -4.38 25.00
CA LEU A 3 -1.83 -3.07 25.44
C LEU A 3 -2.18 -1.93 24.47
N ASN A 4 -2.52 -2.21 23.21
CA ASN A 4 -3.05 -1.26 22.22
C ASN A 4 -3.75 -2.05 21.09
N SER A 5 -4.84 -1.51 20.54
CA SER A 5 -5.54 -2.05 19.36
C SER A 5 -5.56 -0.96 18.29
N TRP A 6 -5.08 -1.27 17.08
CA TRP A 6 -5.03 -0.35 15.94
C TRP A 6 -5.89 -0.85 14.79
N LYS A 7 -6.63 0.04 14.16
CA LYS A 7 -7.44 -0.23 12.97
C LYS A 7 -6.61 0.00 11.71
N ILE A 8 -6.52 -1.01 10.87
CA ILE A 8 -5.76 -0.96 9.62
C ILE A 8 -6.75 -1.11 8.47
N ALA A 9 -6.89 -0.06 7.66
CA ALA A 9 -7.61 -0.16 6.41
C ALA A 9 -6.77 -0.96 5.41
N VAL A 10 -7.34 -1.99 4.80
CA VAL A 10 -6.64 -2.86 3.85
C VAL A 10 -7.29 -2.73 2.48
N ILE A 11 -6.48 -2.43 1.47
CA ILE A 11 -6.95 -2.29 0.09
C ILE A 11 -6.02 -3.12 -0.81
N PRO A 12 -6.43 -4.32 -1.24
CA PRO A 12 -5.63 -5.13 -2.15
C PRO A 12 -5.45 -4.49 -3.53
N GLY A 13 -6.50 -3.83 -4.03
CA GLY A 13 -6.54 -3.21 -5.35
C GLY A 13 -6.53 -4.23 -6.49
N ASP A 14 -5.61 -4.08 -7.44
CA ASP A 14 -5.56 -4.82 -8.71
C ASP A 14 -4.40 -5.83 -8.78
N GLY A 15 -4.56 -6.82 -9.66
CA GLY A 15 -3.52 -7.78 -10.03
C GLY A 15 -2.85 -8.45 -8.84
N ILE A 16 -1.52 -8.38 -8.80
CA ILE A 16 -0.71 -9.01 -7.73
C ILE A 16 -0.99 -8.44 -6.34
N GLY A 17 -1.65 -7.28 -6.23
CA GLY A 17 -2.10 -6.77 -4.94
C GLY A 17 -3.03 -7.76 -4.23
N LYS A 18 -3.91 -8.43 -4.98
CA LYS A 18 -4.82 -9.47 -4.47
C LYS A 18 -4.09 -10.74 -4.02
N GLU A 19 -2.90 -11.00 -4.54
CA GLU A 19 -2.08 -12.17 -4.19
C GLU A 19 -1.13 -11.87 -3.02
N THR A 20 -0.57 -10.67 -2.99
CA THR A 20 0.51 -10.30 -2.04
C THR A 20 0.00 -9.73 -0.73
N VAL A 21 -1.13 -9.02 -0.73
CA VAL A 21 -1.72 -8.47 0.51
C VAL A 21 -2.10 -9.57 1.52
N PRO A 22 -2.75 -10.69 1.14
CA PRO A 22 -3.04 -11.76 2.09
C PRO A 22 -1.80 -12.32 2.78
N GLU A 23 -0.69 -12.47 2.07
CA GLU A 23 0.57 -12.94 2.68
C GLU A 23 1.19 -11.90 3.63
N GLY A 24 1.03 -10.60 3.32
CA GLY A 24 1.39 -9.53 4.23
C GLY A 24 0.57 -9.58 5.53
N LEU A 25 -0.75 -9.76 5.43
CA LEU A 25 -1.63 -9.90 6.60
C LEU A 25 -1.27 -11.13 7.43
N ARG A 26 -0.99 -12.27 6.79
CA ARG A 26 -0.56 -13.50 7.47
C ARG A 26 0.69 -13.29 8.32
N VAL A 27 1.66 -12.51 7.85
CA VAL A 27 2.87 -12.16 8.62
C VAL A 27 2.52 -11.24 9.79
N LEU A 28 1.62 -10.27 9.60
CA LEU A 28 1.17 -9.36 10.65
C LEU A 28 0.42 -10.11 11.76
N GLU A 29 -0.47 -11.03 11.41
CA GLU A 29 -1.20 -11.90 12.35
C GLU A 29 -0.23 -12.74 13.22
N ALA A 30 0.75 -13.39 12.58
CA ALA A 30 1.79 -14.12 13.31
C ALA A 30 2.61 -13.21 14.24
N THR A 31 2.80 -11.94 13.85
CA THR A 31 3.52 -10.94 14.63
C THR A 31 2.68 -10.46 15.82
N GLN A 32 1.37 -10.25 15.65
CA GLN A 32 0.41 -9.97 16.74
C GLN A 32 0.45 -11.07 17.80
N GLU A 33 0.38 -12.33 17.39
CA GLU A 33 0.42 -13.48 18.30
C GLU A 33 1.74 -13.53 19.07
N LYS A 34 2.87 -13.30 18.38
CA LYS A 34 4.20 -13.37 18.97
C LYS A 34 4.48 -12.26 19.98
N TYR A 35 4.14 -11.01 19.64
CA TYR A 35 4.51 -9.84 20.44
C TYR A 35 3.35 -9.24 21.24
N LYS A 36 2.16 -9.85 21.22
CA LYS A 36 1.01 -9.54 22.07
C LYS A 36 0.47 -8.11 21.91
N PHE A 37 0.23 -7.73 20.66
CA PHE A 37 -0.49 -6.51 20.29
C PHE A 37 -1.65 -6.85 19.33
N ASP A 38 -2.55 -5.89 19.10
CA ASP A 38 -3.76 -6.11 18.32
C ASP A 38 -3.84 -5.17 17.09
N LEU A 39 -4.13 -5.76 15.94
CA LEU A 39 -4.45 -5.10 14.68
C LEU A 39 -5.82 -5.61 14.22
N ASN A 40 -6.72 -4.68 13.94
CA ASN A 40 -8.03 -4.96 13.36
C ASN A 40 -8.00 -4.54 11.89
N PHE A 41 -8.06 -5.52 10.99
CA PHE A 41 -8.05 -5.30 9.55
C PHE A 41 -9.46 -5.05 9.02
N ILE A 42 -9.66 -3.94 8.31
CA ILE A 42 -10.90 -3.60 7.62
C ILE A 42 -10.60 -3.56 6.14
N GLU A 43 -11.12 -4.54 5.39
CA GLU A 43 -10.91 -4.64 3.95
C GLU A 43 -11.91 -3.77 3.17
N TYR A 44 -11.40 -3.09 2.14
CA TYR A 44 -12.18 -2.32 1.17
C TYR A 44 -11.88 -2.80 -0.25
N ASP A 45 -12.89 -2.78 -1.11
CA ASP A 45 -12.83 -3.29 -2.49
C ASP A 45 -12.67 -2.19 -3.56
N PHE A 46 -12.77 -0.92 -3.17
CA PHE A 46 -12.48 0.23 -4.03
C PHE A 46 -10.98 0.40 -4.30
N ALA A 47 -10.63 1.43 -5.07
CA ALA A 47 -9.30 1.65 -5.64
C ALA A 47 -8.83 0.47 -6.51
N SER A 48 -9.75 -0.09 -7.28
CA SER A 48 -9.53 -1.21 -8.19
C SER A 48 -10.27 -1.01 -9.52
N ALA A 49 -9.80 -1.65 -10.57
CA ALA A 49 -10.45 -1.70 -11.87
C ALA A 49 -11.84 -2.37 -11.78
N ASP A 50 -11.99 -3.39 -10.94
CA ASP A 50 -13.27 -4.07 -10.71
C ASP A 50 -14.32 -3.11 -10.13
N TYR A 51 -13.91 -2.27 -9.17
CA TYR A 51 -14.77 -1.24 -8.60
C TYR A 51 -15.12 -0.18 -9.66
N PHE A 52 -14.14 0.27 -10.44
CA PHE A 52 -14.36 1.22 -11.52
C PHE A 52 -15.38 0.71 -12.56
N VAL A 53 -15.28 -0.55 -12.99
CA VAL A 53 -16.22 -1.14 -13.96
C VAL A 53 -17.66 -1.14 -13.42
N LYS A 54 -17.82 -1.37 -12.11
CA LYS A 54 -19.15 -1.41 -11.47
C LYS A 54 -19.73 -0.02 -11.20
N HIS A 55 -18.88 0.95 -10.87
CA HIS A 55 -19.32 2.23 -10.29
C HIS A 55 -18.98 3.45 -11.15
N GLY A 56 -18.15 3.30 -12.18
CA GLY A 56 -17.68 4.40 -13.04
C GLY A 56 -16.64 5.32 -12.39
N GLN A 57 -16.21 5.01 -11.16
CA GLN A 57 -15.23 5.78 -10.40
C GLN A 57 -14.33 4.85 -9.58
N MET A 58 -13.10 5.30 -9.29
CA MET A 58 -12.12 4.48 -8.57
C MET A 58 -12.39 4.39 -7.07
N LEU A 59 -13.03 5.41 -6.49
CA LEU A 59 -13.33 5.51 -5.06
C LEU A 59 -14.79 5.95 -4.87
N PRO A 60 -15.51 5.48 -3.83
CA PRO A 60 -16.81 6.03 -3.47
C PRO A 60 -16.68 7.46 -2.93
N ASP A 61 -17.74 8.26 -3.00
CA ASP A 61 -17.70 9.68 -2.60
C ASP A 61 -17.30 9.91 -1.12
N ASP A 62 -17.57 8.93 -0.24
CA ASP A 62 -17.28 8.95 1.18
C ASP A 62 -15.97 8.23 1.56
N TRP A 63 -15.14 7.86 0.59
CA TRP A 63 -13.90 7.10 0.80
C TRP A 63 -13.00 7.70 1.89
N LYS A 64 -12.88 9.03 1.92
CA LYS A 64 -12.00 9.75 2.86
C LYS A 64 -12.51 9.62 4.28
N GLU A 65 -13.82 9.71 4.48
CA GLU A 65 -14.44 9.52 5.79
C GLU A 65 -14.24 8.08 6.28
N GLN A 66 -14.46 7.10 5.40
CA GLN A 66 -14.26 5.68 5.72
C GLN A 66 -12.82 5.39 6.15
N LEU A 67 -11.83 5.81 5.36
CA LEU A 67 -10.41 5.56 5.65
C LEU A 67 -9.88 6.36 6.84
N SER A 68 -10.47 7.53 7.15
CA SER A 68 -10.09 8.33 8.32
C SER A 68 -10.44 7.68 9.66
N GLN A 69 -11.23 6.60 9.65
CA GLN A 69 -11.52 5.80 10.85
C GLN A 69 -10.41 4.81 11.21
N SER A 70 -9.39 4.68 10.37
CA SER A 70 -8.25 3.77 10.56
C SER A 70 -6.98 4.53 10.94
N ASP A 71 -6.12 3.86 11.71
CA ASP A 71 -4.82 4.37 12.13
C ASP A 71 -3.77 4.29 11.02
N ALA A 72 -3.93 3.36 10.08
CA ALA A 72 -3.06 3.22 8.91
C ALA A 72 -3.78 2.59 7.71
N LEU A 73 -3.21 2.81 6.52
CA LEU A 73 -3.61 2.17 5.27
C LEU A 73 -2.54 1.15 4.83
N PHE A 74 -2.95 -0.10 4.64
CA PHE A 74 -2.15 -1.17 4.07
C PHE A 74 -2.64 -1.45 2.64
N PHE A 75 -1.90 -0.91 1.68
CA PHE A 75 -2.29 -0.86 0.28
C PHE A 75 -1.44 -1.81 -0.58
N GLY A 76 -2.09 -2.57 -1.47
CA GLY A 76 -1.45 -3.46 -2.43
C GLY A 76 -0.97 -2.69 -3.67
N ALA A 77 -1.66 -2.87 -4.78
CA ALA A 77 -1.34 -2.22 -6.05
C ALA A 77 -2.62 -1.76 -6.76
N VAL A 78 -2.54 -0.75 -7.61
CA VAL A 78 -3.65 -0.31 -8.47
C VAL A 78 -3.14 -0.13 -9.89
N GLY A 79 -3.94 -0.54 -10.87
CA GLY A 79 -3.61 -0.45 -12.29
C GLY A 79 -3.98 -1.72 -13.03
N TRP A 80 -4.82 -1.56 -14.05
CA TRP A 80 -5.11 -2.60 -15.03
C TRP A 80 -5.36 -1.93 -16.40
N PRO A 81 -4.30 -1.62 -17.17
CA PRO A 81 -4.38 -0.78 -18.36
C PRO A 81 -5.39 -1.27 -19.41
N ASP A 82 -5.59 -2.59 -19.49
CA ASP A 82 -6.54 -3.20 -20.43
C ASP A 82 -8.01 -2.89 -20.10
N ILE A 83 -8.31 -2.44 -18.87
CA ILE A 83 -9.67 -2.13 -18.39
C ILE A 83 -9.80 -0.64 -18.06
N VAL A 84 -8.84 -0.08 -17.32
CA VAL A 84 -8.84 1.33 -16.89
C VAL A 84 -7.48 1.94 -17.24
N PRO A 85 -7.43 3.04 -18.01
CA PRO A 85 -6.17 3.71 -18.32
C PRO A 85 -5.40 4.09 -17.05
N ASP A 86 -4.07 3.93 -17.04
CA ASP A 86 -3.24 4.12 -15.84
C ASP A 86 -3.41 5.51 -15.19
N HIS A 87 -3.53 6.55 -16.01
CA HIS A 87 -3.75 7.89 -15.48
C HIS A 87 -5.12 8.04 -14.81
N VAL A 88 -6.14 7.31 -15.24
CA VAL A 88 -7.45 7.31 -14.60
C VAL A 88 -7.40 6.54 -13.28
N SER A 89 -6.82 5.35 -13.29
CA SER A 89 -6.75 4.50 -12.09
C SER A 89 -5.89 5.14 -10.99
N LEU A 90 -4.70 5.65 -11.35
CA LEU A 90 -3.75 6.22 -10.41
C LEU A 90 -4.22 7.57 -9.82
N TRP A 91 -4.68 8.50 -10.67
CA TRP A 91 -5.18 9.81 -10.21
C TRP A 91 -6.56 9.71 -9.55
N GLY A 92 -7.36 8.72 -9.94
CA GLY A 92 -8.63 8.42 -9.30
C GLY A 92 -8.51 7.75 -7.93
N SER A 93 -7.32 7.27 -7.54
CA SER A 93 -7.12 6.55 -6.27
C SER A 93 -5.87 6.96 -5.51
N LEU A 94 -4.72 6.31 -5.75
CA LEU A 94 -3.50 6.42 -4.94
C LEU A 94 -2.99 7.86 -4.79
N ILE A 95 -3.12 8.71 -5.82
CA ILE A 95 -2.75 10.12 -5.72
C ILE A 95 -3.69 10.89 -4.78
N GLN A 96 -4.98 10.57 -4.76
CA GLN A 96 -5.91 11.16 -3.80
C GLN A 96 -5.52 10.79 -2.37
N PHE A 97 -5.23 9.50 -2.08
CA PHE A 97 -4.77 9.08 -0.76
C PHE A 97 -3.56 9.88 -0.28
N ARG A 98 -2.57 10.07 -1.17
CA ARG A 98 -1.34 10.80 -0.84
C ARG A 98 -1.62 12.27 -0.56
N ARG A 99 -2.35 12.96 -1.43
CA ARG A 99 -2.59 14.41 -1.32
C ARG A 99 -3.58 14.76 -0.23
N GLU A 100 -4.69 14.03 -0.14
CA GLU A 100 -5.79 14.34 0.77
C GLU A 100 -5.52 13.99 2.23
N PHE A 101 -4.61 13.04 2.47
CA PHE A 101 -4.07 12.74 3.81
C PHE A 101 -2.72 13.41 4.08
N ASP A 102 -2.27 14.29 3.19
CA ASP A 102 -0.99 15.01 3.30
C ASP A 102 0.21 14.09 3.60
N GLN A 103 0.28 12.96 2.88
CA GLN A 103 1.37 11.99 2.98
C GLN A 103 2.58 12.44 2.16
N TYR A 104 3.09 13.64 2.46
CA TYR A 104 4.15 14.33 1.70
C TYR A 104 5.51 13.62 1.73
N VAL A 105 5.76 12.74 2.72
CA VAL A 105 6.98 11.93 2.79
C VAL A 105 6.75 10.52 2.23
N SER A 106 7.41 10.19 1.11
CA SER A 106 7.52 8.81 0.62
C SER A 106 8.91 8.25 0.91
N LEU A 107 9.00 7.38 1.92
CA LEU A 107 10.22 6.65 2.27
C LEU A 107 10.33 5.37 1.44
N ARG A 108 11.45 5.20 0.72
CA ARG A 108 11.70 4.04 -0.15
C ARG A 108 13.10 3.48 0.10
N PRO A 109 13.26 2.53 1.05
CA PRO A 109 14.55 1.89 1.29
C PRO A 109 14.94 0.99 0.12
N ALA A 110 16.21 1.04 -0.29
CA ALA A 110 16.80 0.14 -1.27
C ALA A 110 18.04 -0.53 -0.69
N ARG A 111 18.02 -1.87 -0.57
CA ARG A 111 19.06 -2.65 0.10
C ARG A 111 19.43 -3.91 -0.68
N ALA A 112 20.74 -4.17 -0.80
CA ALA A 112 21.27 -5.44 -1.27
C ALA A 112 21.20 -6.49 -0.15
N MET A 113 20.28 -7.44 -0.28
CA MET A 113 20.04 -8.51 0.69
C MET A 113 20.97 -9.71 0.45
N ALA A 114 21.38 -10.39 1.52
CA ALA A 114 22.14 -11.63 1.41
C ALA A 114 21.35 -12.72 0.68
N GLY A 115 22.01 -13.45 -0.23
CA GLY A 115 21.38 -14.51 -1.04
C GLY A 115 20.64 -14.03 -2.29
N VAL A 116 20.50 -12.71 -2.50
CA VAL A 116 19.86 -12.16 -3.70
C VAL A 116 20.92 -11.78 -4.74
N PRO A 117 20.89 -12.34 -5.97
CA PRO A 117 21.81 -11.94 -7.02
C PRO A 117 21.56 -10.48 -7.42
N LEU A 118 22.64 -9.71 -7.56
CA LEU A 118 22.56 -8.30 -7.94
C LEU A 118 22.76 -8.14 -9.44
N PRO A 119 22.01 -7.24 -10.11
CA PRO A 119 22.21 -6.96 -11.54
C PRO A 119 23.51 -6.21 -11.81
N LEU A 120 24.07 -5.54 -10.79
CA LEU A 120 25.35 -4.85 -10.87
C LEU A 120 26.50 -5.83 -10.65
N ALA A 121 27.42 -5.88 -11.60
CA ALA A 121 28.63 -6.70 -11.48
C ALA A 121 29.47 -6.30 -10.25
N ASN A 122 30.09 -7.29 -9.62
CA ASN A 122 31.04 -7.12 -8.51
C ASN A 122 30.49 -6.36 -7.29
N ARG A 123 29.19 -6.51 -7.00
CA ARG A 123 28.55 -5.98 -5.79
C ARG A 123 28.19 -7.09 -4.82
N LYS A 124 28.24 -6.78 -3.53
CA LYS A 124 27.90 -7.70 -2.43
C LYS A 124 26.84 -7.10 -1.50
N PRO A 125 26.17 -7.91 -0.67
CA PRO A 125 25.28 -7.41 0.37
C PRO A 125 25.95 -6.33 1.21
N GLY A 126 25.22 -5.25 1.49
CA GLY A 126 25.72 -4.06 2.20
C GLY A 126 26.39 -2.99 1.32
N ASP A 127 26.78 -3.29 0.07
CA ASP A 127 27.30 -2.25 -0.85
C ASP A 127 26.19 -1.26 -1.29
N ILE A 128 24.93 -1.68 -1.18
CA ILE A 128 23.73 -0.87 -1.44
C ILE A 128 22.88 -0.92 -0.19
N ASP A 129 22.79 0.20 0.53
CA ASP A 129 21.90 0.42 1.66
C ASP A 129 21.60 1.92 1.73
N MET A 130 20.49 2.33 1.12
CA MET A 130 20.13 3.73 0.97
C MET A 130 18.66 3.96 1.28
N MET A 131 18.36 5.13 1.84
CA MET A 131 17.00 5.62 2.04
C MET A 131 16.70 6.72 1.04
N ILE A 132 15.74 6.49 0.15
CA ILE A 132 15.20 7.53 -0.72
C ILE A 132 14.06 8.21 0.03
N VAL A 133 14.17 9.53 0.20
CA VAL A 133 13.12 10.38 0.77
C VAL A 133 12.57 11.22 -0.38
N ARG A 134 11.40 10.84 -0.89
CA ARG A 134 10.75 11.51 -2.04
C ARG A 134 9.59 12.37 -1.55
N GLU A 135 9.55 13.61 -2.02
CA GLU A 135 8.35 14.45 -1.98
C GLU A 135 7.20 13.72 -2.73
N ASN A 136 5.96 13.83 -2.26
CA ASN A 136 4.89 12.91 -2.63
C ASN A 136 3.48 13.53 -2.75
N THR A 137 3.34 14.83 -2.58
CA THR A 137 2.08 15.57 -2.68
C THR A 137 2.10 16.64 -3.78
N GLU A 138 3.26 17.12 -4.21
CA GLU A 138 3.41 18.13 -5.28
C GLU A 138 4.44 17.72 -6.35
N GLY A 139 4.94 18.68 -7.14
CA GLY A 139 5.90 18.46 -8.23
C GLY A 139 5.40 17.58 -9.39
N GLU A 140 6.32 17.24 -10.31
CA GLU A 140 6.10 16.26 -11.40
C GLU A 140 6.27 14.78 -10.97
#